data_AF-A0A0A1UFW5-F1
#
_entry.id   AF-A0A0A1UFW5-F1
#
_cell.length_a   1.000
_cell.length_b   1.000
_cell.length_c   1.000
_cell.angle_alpha   90.00
_cell.angle_beta   90.00
_cell.angle_gamma   90.00
#
_symmetry.space_group_name_H-M   'P 1'
#
loop_
_entity.id
_entity.type
_entity.pdbx_description
1 polymer ?
#
loop_
_entity_poly.entity_id
_entity_poly.type
_entity_poly.pdbx_seq_one_letter_code
_entity_poly.pdbx_strand_id
1 'polypeptide(L)'
;MSVNSHYHTWDSIKSQFLDNFLTTKLHFIDFEFGNISVPTPLINEIGVTTSFLSDPINLSTFHTLVACKDTVQSTIRIHGILYSDKYPSPSDGYALFRKYISQYSCDGIQIFVIKDEKVGGGDVQALAEILQNSSIEYTVITHHTLIQSILTKFDVQFDKKVLQNDTNNTYKHIKSAQRCLYHNTLESHFHCALADAGNTSLGVLSVLQHALPTLPLKNKMLIPDFTIPPFSFENTFVVVFTNYLGSHDTPFEIVMSSIHLTNNETTQKIMMEMKGTVFKCFVPQSVLDGKDKGSEVSTHLLEMCAGNVDLYNKNARKEIDAFVNANKNTFFVFLDTKQKNLPFDFHEIFGVCKTTFFESFLEHFVGVKKYNEMVFNDFYTKISEKTENVDVCDIHKSGKTSGECVLSKLNKFKYVVENIINDSENTKKLSIALKEWAIENEKKKAEKKEKLEKRINESQKYNKQHQKQTEKKEKGIEQ
;
A
#
# COMPACT_ATOMS: atom_id res chain seq x y z
N MET A 1 23.83 -17.23 -12.25
CA MET A 1 23.79 -16.02 -11.42
C MET A 1 24.92 -16.12 -10.42
N SER A 2 26.00 -15.34 -10.59
CA SER A 2 27.09 -15.31 -9.61
C SER A 2 26.59 -14.63 -8.34
N VAL A 3 26.89 -15.21 -7.18
CA VAL A 3 26.58 -14.63 -5.88
C VAL A 3 27.38 -13.32 -5.77
N ASN A 4 26.69 -12.20 -5.55
CA ASN A 4 27.33 -10.90 -5.36
C ASN A 4 28.15 -10.96 -4.06
N SER A 5 29.48 -11.08 -4.16
CA SER A 5 30.38 -11.43 -3.04
C SER A 5 30.45 -10.38 -1.93
N HIS A 6 29.82 -9.22 -2.12
CA HIS A 6 29.84 -8.07 -1.21
C HIS A 6 28.49 -7.82 -0.52
N TYR A 7 27.49 -8.68 -0.75
CA TYR A 7 26.19 -8.59 -0.08
C TYR A 7 26.15 -9.41 1.21
N HIS A 8 25.76 -8.75 2.29
CA HIS A 8 25.52 -9.37 3.59
C HIS A 8 24.02 -9.43 3.88
N THR A 9 23.57 -10.55 4.45
CA THR A 9 22.17 -10.66 4.91
C THR A 9 21.97 -9.81 6.17
N TRP A 10 20.77 -9.27 6.36
CA TRP A 10 20.46 -8.49 7.57
C TRP A 10 20.77 -9.28 8.85
N ASP A 11 20.35 -10.55 8.91
CA ASP A 11 20.57 -11.40 10.09
C ASP A 11 22.06 -11.57 10.44
N SER A 12 22.95 -11.55 9.45
CA SER A 12 24.39 -11.67 9.68
C SER A 12 25.04 -10.45 10.33
N ILE A 13 24.43 -9.27 10.23
CA ILE A 13 24.99 -8.02 10.79
C ILE A 13 24.13 -7.41 11.89
N LYS A 14 22.89 -7.89 12.06
CA LYS A 14 21.86 -7.32 12.95
C LYS A 14 22.38 -7.08 14.36
N SER A 15 23.07 -8.05 14.96
CA SER A 15 23.56 -7.92 16.33
C SER A 15 24.56 -6.78 16.47
N GLN A 16 25.54 -6.69 15.56
CA GLN A 16 26.53 -5.61 15.54
C GLN A 16 25.88 -4.24 15.33
N PHE A 17 24.89 -4.15 14.43
CA PHE A 17 24.11 -2.93 14.23
C PHE A 17 23.39 -2.53 15.53
N LEU A 18 22.69 -3.46 16.18
CA LEU A 18 21.88 -3.18 17.35
C LEU A 18 22.70 -2.69 18.55
N ASP A 19 24.00 -2.96 18.62
CA ASP A 19 24.86 -2.46 19.69
C ASP A 19 25.14 -0.96 19.57
N ASN A 20 25.12 -0.41 18.34
CA ASN A 20 25.46 1.00 18.08
C ASN A 20 24.45 1.73 17.18
N PHE A 21 23.21 1.24 17.10
CA PHE A 21 22.21 1.66 16.09
C PHE A 21 21.93 3.17 16.05
N LEU A 22 22.07 3.87 17.18
CA LEU A 22 21.89 5.32 17.28
C LEU A 22 22.95 6.12 16.52
N THR A 23 24.15 5.57 16.39
CA THR A 23 25.32 6.22 15.76
C THR A 23 25.79 5.48 14.52
N THR A 24 25.11 4.43 14.10
CA THR A 24 25.36 3.79 12.80
C THR A 24 24.77 4.67 11.69
N LYS A 25 25.56 4.94 10.64
CA LYS A 25 25.09 5.64 9.45
C LYS A 25 24.11 4.74 8.71
N LEU A 26 22.95 5.28 8.37
CA LEU A 26 21.95 4.61 7.55
C LEU A 26 21.77 5.39 6.25
N HIS A 27 21.71 4.67 5.13
CA HIS A 27 21.48 5.25 3.81
C HIS A 27 20.04 4.94 3.41
N PHE A 28 19.12 5.86 3.73
CA PHE A 28 17.76 5.80 3.24
C PHE A 28 17.77 6.07 1.75
N ILE A 29 17.27 5.12 0.97
CA ILE A 29 17.37 5.16 -0.49
C ILE A 29 16.02 4.85 -1.12
N ASP A 30 15.74 5.56 -2.20
CA ASP A 30 14.57 5.36 -3.04
C ASP A 30 14.98 5.57 -4.51
N PHE A 31 14.28 4.91 -5.43
CA PHE A 31 14.51 4.99 -6.86
C PHE A 31 13.20 5.26 -7.59
N GLU A 32 13.23 6.21 -8.52
CA GLU A 32 12.14 6.31 -9.50
C GLU A 32 12.51 5.56 -10.77
N PHE A 33 11.61 4.71 -11.23
CA PHE A 33 11.84 3.86 -12.40
C PHE A 33 11.23 4.45 -13.66
N GLY A 34 11.97 4.37 -14.77
CA GLY A 34 11.44 4.60 -16.11
C GLY A 34 10.62 3.43 -16.63
N ASN A 35 11.00 2.19 -16.29
CA ASN A 35 10.27 0.98 -16.65
C ASN A 35 10.61 -0.17 -15.70
N ILE A 36 9.60 -0.72 -15.01
CA ILE A 36 9.75 -1.84 -14.08
C ILE A 36 9.40 -3.21 -14.69
N SER A 37 8.86 -3.23 -15.91
CA SER A 37 8.36 -4.46 -16.57
C SER A 37 9.47 -5.26 -17.26
N VAL A 38 10.71 -4.80 -17.17
CA VAL A 38 11.90 -5.45 -17.73
C VAL A 38 12.66 -6.23 -16.65
N PRO A 39 13.48 -7.24 -16.99
CA PRO A 39 14.19 -8.06 -16.01
C PRO A 39 15.09 -7.27 -15.05
N THR A 40 15.63 -6.14 -15.52
CA THR A 40 16.38 -5.18 -14.73
C THR A 40 15.70 -3.82 -14.86
N PRO A 41 15.07 -3.30 -13.79
CA PRO A 41 14.33 -2.04 -13.85
C PRO A 41 15.17 -0.89 -14.38
N LEU A 42 14.63 -0.12 -15.32
CA LEU A 42 15.31 1.06 -15.84
C LEU A 42 15.14 2.22 -14.87
N ILE A 43 16.25 2.79 -14.38
CA ILE A 43 16.26 3.83 -13.36
C ILE A 43 16.21 5.23 -14.01
N ASN A 44 15.36 6.10 -13.47
CA ASN A 44 15.20 7.50 -13.88
C ASN A 44 15.68 8.50 -12.82
N GLU A 45 15.62 8.10 -11.55
CA GLU A 45 16.07 8.94 -10.43
C GLU A 45 16.66 8.06 -9.34
N ILE A 46 17.70 8.57 -8.69
CA ILE A 46 18.29 8.00 -7.48
C ILE A 46 18.26 9.07 -6.40
N GLY A 47 17.63 8.77 -5.27
CA GLY A 47 17.61 9.64 -4.09
C GLY A 47 18.19 8.91 -2.88
N VAL A 48 19.12 9.55 -2.18
CA VAL A 48 19.67 9.03 -0.92
C VAL A 48 19.67 10.13 0.13
N THR A 49 19.23 9.76 1.32
CA THR A 49 19.41 10.53 2.54
C THR A 49 20.25 9.70 3.52
N THR A 50 21.42 10.20 3.90
CA THR A 50 22.29 9.56 4.89
C THR A 50 22.11 10.27 6.24
N SER A 51 21.74 9.51 7.27
CA SER A 51 21.46 10.04 8.61
C SER A 51 21.86 9.06 9.72
N PHE A 52 21.85 9.54 10.96
CA PHE A 52 21.91 8.71 12.16
C PHE A 52 20.52 8.58 12.76
N LEU A 53 20.21 7.46 13.43
CA LEU A 53 18.96 7.38 14.19
C LEU A 53 18.95 8.27 15.44
N SER A 54 20.09 8.77 15.90
CA SER A 54 20.15 9.71 17.02
C SER A 54 19.80 11.15 16.68
N ASP A 55 19.71 11.53 15.40
CA ASP A 55 19.50 12.93 15.00
C ASP A 55 18.69 13.01 13.68
N PRO A 56 17.57 13.76 13.64
CA PRO A 56 16.80 13.98 12.41
C PRO A 56 17.53 14.84 11.37
N ILE A 57 18.63 15.51 11.73
CA ILE A 57 19.41 16.28 10.77
C ILE A 57 20.22 15.33 9.89
N ASN A 58 19.98 15.39 8.58
CA ASN A 58 20.70 14.61 7.59
C ASN A 58 22.19 14.95 7.62
N LEU A 59 23.04 13.93 7.60
CA LEU A 59 24.49 14.10 7.46
C LEU A 59 24.83 14.56 6.04
N SER A 60 24.15 13.98 5.06
CA SER A 60 24.36 14.25 3.64
C SER A 60 23.21 13.69 2.81
N THR A 61 23.01 14.24 1.63
CA THR A 61 22.10 13.73 0.61
C THR A 61 22.84 13.48 -0.70
N PHE A 62 22.31 12.56 -1.50
CA PHE A 62 22.70 12.36 -2.89
C PHE A 62 21.44 12.34 -3.76
N HIS A 63 21.54 12.95 -4.93
CA HIS A 63 20.46 12.98 -5.90
C HIS A 63 21.04 13.00 -7.31
N THR A 64 20.45 12.18 -8.20
CA THR A 64 20.68 12.32 -9.64
C THR A 64 19.45 11.86 -10.41
N LEU A 65 19.09 12.62 -11.45
CA LEU A 65 18.27 12.12 -12.54
C LEU A 65 19.17 11.32 -13.48
N VAL A 66 18.63 10.28 -14.12
CA VAL A 66 19.36 9.39 -15.03
C VAL A 66 18.64 9.37 -16.36
N ALA A 67 19.39 9.44 -17.46
CA ALA A 67 18.82 9.40 -18.80
C ALA A 67 18.27 8.00 -19.13
N CYS A 68 16.95 7.84 -19.21
CA CYS A 68 16.28 6.61 -19.67
C CYS A 68 15.38 6.88 -20.88
N LYS A 69 15.79 6.39 -22.05
CA LYS A 69 15.04 6.54 -23.32
C LYS A 69 13.72 5.77 -23.32
N ASP A 70 13.70 4.62 -22.65
CA ASP A 70 12.55 3.70 -22.66
C ASP A 70 11.61 3.92 -21.45
N THR A 71 11.47 5.19 -21.04
CA THR A 71 10.52 5.58 -19.99
C THR A 71 9.09 5.41 -20.48
N VAL A 72 8.29 4.59 -19.79
CA VAL A 72 6.91 4.30 -20.19
C VAL A 72 5.93 5.37 -19.69
N GLN A 73 4.82 5.58 -20.41
CA GLN A 73 3.85 6.63 -20.08
C GLN A 73 3.26 6.52 -18.66
N SER A 74 3.11 5.30 -18.13
CA SER A 74 2.63 5.10 -16.77
C SER A 74 3.60 5.65 -15.71
N THR A 75 4.91 5.53 -15.90
CA THR A 75 5.90 6.04 -14.94
C THR A 75 6.08 7.56 -15.07
N ILE A 76 5.94 8.12 -16.28
CA ILE A 76 5.90 9.58 -16.48
C ILE A 76 4.76 10.20 -15.67
N ARG A 77 3.59 9.55 -15.62
CA ARG A 77 2.43 10.04 -14.83
C ARG A 77 2.66 10.01 -13.31
N ILE A 78 3.60 9.21 -12.82
CA ILE A 78 3.88 9.07 -11.38
C ILE A 78 5.05 9.97 -10.98
N HIS A 79 6.12 9.98 -11.77
CA HIS A 79 7.38 10.66 -11.39
C HIS A 79 7.58 12.00 -12.11
N GLY A 80 6.87 12.22 -13.23
CA GLY A 80 6.96 13.45 -14.04
C GLY A 80 8.23 13.54 -14.90
N ILE A 81 9.14 12.57 -14.79
CA ILE A 81 10.46 12.58 -15.41
C ILE A 81 10.35 12.23 -16.89
N LEU A 82 10.75 13.17 -17.75
CA LEU A 82 10.92 12.97 -19.19
C LEU A 82 12.39 12.72 -19.53
N TYR A 83 12.64 11.97 -20.60
CA TYR A 83 13.99 11.80 -21.13
C TYR A 83 14.64 13.16 -21.46
N SER A 84 15.91 13.31 -21.09
CA SER A 84 16.74 14.46 -21.48
C SER A 84 18.18 14.04 -21.69
N ASP A 85 18.80 14.49 -22.78
CA ASP A 85 20.24 14.31 -23.04
C ASP A 85 21.13 15.07 -22.04
N LYS A 86 20.54 15.95 -21.22
CA LYS A 86 21.25 16.68 -20.15
C LYS A 86 21.46 15.82 -18.90
N TYR A 87 20.67 14.75 -18.72
CA TYR A 87 20.84 13.86 -17.59
C TYR A 87 22.03 12.93 -17.84
N PRO A 88 22.80 12.56 -16.82
CA PRO A 88 23.88 11.61 -16.97
C PRO A 88 23.36 10.28 -17.53
N SER A 89 24.21 9.62 -18.33
CA SER A 89 23.93 8.24 -18.75
C SER A 89 23.79 7.33 -17.52
N PRO A 90 23.12 6.17 -17.61
CA PRO A 90 23.05 5.21 -16.50
C PRO A 90 24.43 4.88 -15.92
N SER A 91 25.43 4.64 -16.78
CA SER A 91 26.81 4.38 -16.34
C SER A 91 27.38 5.52 -15.49
N ASP A 92 27.21 6.77 -15.94
CA ASP A 92 27.74 7.95 -15.26
C ASP A 92 26.98 8.22 -13.96
N GLY A 93 25.64 8.13 -13.97
CA GLY A 93 24.80 8.27 -12.78
C GLY A 93 25.15 7.23 -11.71
N TYR A 94 25.37 5.98 -12.12
CA TYR A 94 25.75 4.89 -11.21
C TYR A 94 27.18 5.10 -10.67
N ALA A 95 28.09 5.65 -11.48
CA ALA A 95 29.44 6.01 -11.03
C ALA A 95 29.41 7.13 -9.98
N LEU A 96 28.56 8.14 -10.16
CA LEU A 96 28.35 9.20 -9.17
C LEU A 96 27.80 8.64 -7.85
N PHE A 97 26.82 7.73 -7.93
CA PHE A 97 26.28 7.06 -6.76
C PHE A 97 27.35 6.22 -6.02
N ARG A 98 28.11 5.40 -6.75
CA ARG A 98 29.21 4.61 -6.15
C ARG A 98 30.24 5.51 -5.49
N LYS A 99 30.61 6.63 -6.12
CA LYS A 99 31.52 7.62 -5.54
C LYS A 99 30.94 8.19 -4.24
N TYR A 100 29.65 8.55 -4.23
CA TYR A 100 28.97 9.03 -3.03
C TYR A 100 29.00 8.01 -1.89
N ILE A 101 28.69 6.74 -2.15
CA ILE A 101 28.70 5.71 -1.10
C ILE A 101 30.13 5.39 -0.65
N SER A 102 31.11 5.44 -1.56
CA SER A 102 32.51 5.10 -1.25
C SER A 102 33.14 6.00 -0.17
N GLN A 103 32.61 7.20 0.04
CA GLN A 103 33.09 8.09 1.12
C GLN A 103 32.79 7.53 2.52
N TYR A 104 31.87 6.57 2.63
CA TYR A 104 31.47 5.90 3.86
C TYR A 104 32.04 4.47 3.97
N SER A 105 32.76 3.97 2.96
CA SER A 105 33.26 2.58 2.95
C SER A 105 34.25 2.27 4.07
N CYS A 106 34.90 3.26 4.67
CA CYS A 106 35.74 3.06 5.86
C CYS A 106 34.93 2.78 7.13
N ASP A 107 33.60 2.99 7.11
CA ASP A 107 32.70 2.74 8.24
C ASP A 107 32.21 1.28 8.32
N GLY A 108 32.68 0.39 7.43
CA GLY A 108 32.30 -1.02 7.37
C GLY A 108 31.19 -1.31 6.36
N ILE A 109 30.30 -2.26 6.69
CA ILE A 109 29.20 -2.67 5.83
C ILE A 109 28.16 -1.55 5.73
N GLN A 110 27.86 -1.11 4.52
CA GLN A 110 26.89 -0.04 4.25
C GLN A 110 25.46 -0.55 4.43
N ILE A 111 24.65 0.14 5.23
CA ILE A 111 23.26 -0.26 5.51
C ILE A 111 22.30 0.60 4.69
N PHE A 112 21.73 0.01 3.64
CA PHE A 112 20.69 0.67 2.84
C PHE A 112 19.31 0.36 3.40
N VAL A 113 18.54 1.42 3.69
CA VAL A 113 17.17 1.33 4.19
C VAL A 113 16.22 1.72 3.06
N ILE A 114 15.39 0.77 2.63
CA ILE A 114 14.40 0.98 1.56
C ILE A 114 12.98 1.06 2.12
N LYS A 115 12.11 1.75 1.39
CA LYS A 115 10.66 1.72 1.57
C LYS A 115 10.11 0.36 1.14
N ASP A 116 8.98 -0.04 1.72
CA ASP A 116 8.37 -1.38 1.59
C ASP A 116 7.83 -1.69 0.18
N GLU A 117 8.76 -1.92 -0.73
CA GLU A 117 8.59 -2.87 -1.79
C GLU A 117 9.23 -4.17 -1.32
N LYS A 118 8.49 -5.28 -1.38
CA LYS A 118 8.93 -6.64 -1.00
C LYS A 118 10.45 -6.83 -1.12
N VAL A 119 11.12 -7.40 -0.11
CA VAL A 119 12.55 -7.78 -0.22
C VAL A 119 12.76 -8.59 -1.52
N GLY A 120 13.47 -8.00 -2.49
CA GLY A 120 13.57 -8.48 -3.89
C GLY A 120 12.83 -7.65 -4.95
N GLY A 121 12.22 -6.52 -4.57
CA GLY A 121 11.55 -5.55 -5.44
C GLY A 121 12.51 -4.67 -6.25
N GLY A 122 11.98 -3.64 -6.92
CA GLY A 122 12.73 -2.84 -7.89
C GLY A 122 14.00 -2.24 -7.31
N ASP A 123 13.93 -1.65 -6.12
CA ASP A 123 15.05 -1.00 -5.44
C ASP A 123 16.21 -1.93 -5.13
N VAL A 124 15.91 -3.16 -4.70
CA VAL A 124 16.94 -4.17 -4.38
C VAL A 124 17.66 -4.59 -5.66
N GLN A 125 16.92 -4.78 -6.74
CA GLN A 125 17.48 -5.16 -8.04
C GLN A 125 18.33 -4.03 -8.62
N ALA A 126 17.84 -2.80 -8.56
CA ALA A 126 18.56 -1.58 -8.95
C ALA A 126 19.86 -1.41 -8.17
N LEU A 127 19.81 -1.53 -6.84
CA LEU A 127 21.01 -1.40 -6.01
C LEU A 127 22.03 -2.51 -6.30
N ALA A 128 21.56 -3.75 -6.49
CA ALA A 128 22.44 -4.87 -6.86
C ALA A 128 23.13 -4.64 -8.21
N GLU A 129 22.41 -4.10 -9.20
CA GLU A 129 22.98 -3.73 -10.51
C GLU A 129 24.04 -2.62 -10.37
N ILE A 130 23.71 -1.54 -9.66
CA ILE A 130 24.60 -0.39 -9.48
C ILE A 130 25.90 -0.81 -8.78
N LEU A 131 25.82 -1.73 -7.81
CA LEU A 131 26.94 -2.17 -6.98
C LEU A 131 27.65 -3.44 -7.47
N GLN A 132 27.16 -4.12 -8.52
CA GLN A 132 27.67 -5.43 -8.98
C GLN A 132 29.19 -5.48 -9.21
N ASN A 133 29.79 -4.37 -9.64
CA ASN A 133 31.23 -4.26 -9.92
C ASN A 133 31.95 -3.30 -8.95
N SER A 134 31.39 -3.10 -7.76
CA SER A 134 31.98 -2.26 -6.72
C SER A 134 32.59 -3.10 -5.60
N SER A 135 33.57 -2.55 -4.90
CA SER A 135 34.13 -3.14 -3.67
C SER A 135 33.33 -2.77 -2.41
N ILE A 136 32.12 -2.23 -2.58
CA ILE A 136 31.31 -1.73 -1.47
C ILE A 136 30.59 -2.92 -0.84
N GLU A 137 30.94 -3.24 0.40
CA GLU A 137 30.18 -4.20 1.21
C GLU A 137 28.88 -3.58 1.69
N TYR A 138 27.76 -4.28 1.53
CA TYR A 138 26.45 -3.72 1.84
C TYR A 138 25.43 -4.74 2.32
N THR A 139 24.42 -4.25 3.04
CA THR A 139 23.15 -4.93 3.29
C THR A 139 22.00 -4.06 2.82
N VAL A 140 20.84 -4.66 2.63
CA VAL A 140 19.58 -3.96 2.41
C VAL A 140 18.58 -4.39 3.47
N ILE A 141 17.83 -3.44 4.02
CA ILE A 141 16.77 -3.67 4.98
C ILE A 141 15.58 -2.77 4.67
N THR A 142 14.36 -3.25 4.92
CA THR A 142 13.18 -2.37 4.86
C THR A 142 13.08 -1.51 6.12
N HIS A 143 12.48 -0.32 6.02
CA HIS A 143 12.24 0.53 7.19
C HIS A 143 11.47 -0.19 8.30
N HIS A 144 10.59 -1.14 7.97
CA HIS A 144 9.82 -1.89 8.96
C HIS A 144 10.70 -2.87 9.71
N THR A 145 11.57 -3.57 8.99
CA THR A 145 12.48 -4.56 9.60
C THR A 145 13.49 -3.86 10.50
N LEU A 146 13.91 -2.64 10.13
CA LEU A 146 14.73 -1.77 10.97
C LEU A 146 14.02 -1.44 12.29
N ILE A 147 12.81 -0.89 12.21
CA ILE A 147 12.00 -0.54 13.40
C ILE A 147 11.76 -1.78 14.26
N GLN A 148 11.31 -2.89 13.66
CA GLN A 148 11.07 -4.15 14.37
C GLN A 148 12.31 -4.66 15.11
N SER A 149 13.49 -4.58 14.48
CA SER A 149 14.74 -5.02 15.10
C SER A 149 15.08 -4.19 16.33
N ILE A 150 14.87 -2.87 16.27
CA ILE A 150 15.09 -1.96 17.39
C ILE A 150 14.05 -2.20 18.49
N LEU A 151 12.76 -2.25 18.17
CA LEU A 151 11.69 -2.52 19.15
C LEU A 151 11.90 -3.84 19.88
N THR A 152 12.33 -4.88 19.17
CA THR A 152 12.66 -6.19 19.76
C THR A 152 13.84 -6.10 20.73
N LYS A 153 14.86 -5.25 20.45
CA LYS A 153 16.00 -5.04 21.36
C LYS A 153 15.56 -4.48 22.72
N PHE A 154 14.46 -3.73 22.76
CA PHE A 154 13.91 -3.12 23.97
C PHE A 154 12.68 -3.87 24.52
N ASP A 155 12.44 -5.11 24.07
CA ASP A 155 11.31 -5.95 24.50
C ASP A 155 9.93 -5.29 24.34
N VAL A 156 9.78 -4.36 23.39
CA VAL A 156 8.50 -3.71 23.09
C VAL A 156 7.58 -4.67 22.36
N GLN A 157 6.37 -4.86 22.88
CA GLN A 157 5.34 -5.67 22.21
C GLN A 157 4.66 -4.85 21.11
N PHE A 158 4.53 -5.42 19.92
CA PHE A 158 3.85 -4.79 18.78
C PHE A 158 3.20 -5.83 17.86
N ASP A 159 2.12 -5.44 17.18
CA ASP A 159 1.58 -6.20 16.06
C ASP A 159 2.33 -5.80 14.77
N LYS A 160 2.93 -6.79 14.10
CA LYS A 160 3.72 -6.56 12.88
C LYS A 160 2.94 -5.89 11.75
N LYS A 161 1.67 -6.25 11.56
CA LYS A 161 0.83 -5.71 10.49
C LYS A 161 0.42 -4.28 10.79
N VAL A 162 0.07 -4.01 12.05
CA VAL A 162 -0.27 -2.65 12.51
C VAL A 162 0.94 -1.75 12.35
N LEU A 163 2.11 -2.15 12.85
CA LEU A 163 3.35 -1.40 12.69
C LEU A 163 3.70 -1.14 11.22
N GLN A 164 3.48 -2.12 10.34
CA GLN A 164 3.72 -1.97 8.91
C GLN A 164 2.82 -0.91 8.27
N ASN A 165 1.53 -0.98 8.56
CA ASN A 165 0.55 -0.02 8.07
C ASN A 165 0.83 1.38 8.61
N ASP A 166 1.10 1.50 9.90
CA ASP A 166 1.35 2.78 10.57
C ASP A 166 2.60 3.43 10.00
N THR A 167 3.71 2.70 9.86
CA THR A 167 4.95 3.25 9.27
C THR A 167 4.72 3.75 7.84
N ASN A 168 4.00 2.98 7.01
CA ASN A 168 3.72 3.37 5.62
C ASN A 168 2.81 4.60 5.53
N ASN A 169 1.82 4.69 6.41
CA ASN A 169 0.94 5.85 6.47
C ASN A 169 1.67 7.08 7.05
N THR A 170 2.51 6.93 8.07
CA THR A 170 3.32 8.02 8.62
C THR A 170 4.20 8.63 7.55
N TYR A 171 4.93 7.80 6.80
CA TYR A 171 5.74 8.24 5.68
C TYR A 171 4.94 9.04 4.62
N LYS A 172 3.72 8.59 4.26
CA LYS A 172 2.88 9.27 3.24
C LYS A 172 2.46 10.69 3.63
N HIS A 173 2.36 10.96 4.93
CA HIS A 173 1.87 12.24 5.45
C HIS A 173 3.01 13.13 5.96
N ILE A 174 4.17 12.56 6.28
CA ILE A 174 5.39 13.32 6.52
C ILE A 174 5.88 13.87 5.18
N LYS A 175 5.60 15.16 4.93
CA LYS A 175 6.04 15.91 3.74
C LYS A 175 7.05 16.99 4.13
N SER A 176 8.00 16.61 4.97
CA SER A 176 8.99 17.54 5.53
C SER A 176 10.31 17.51 4.77
N ALA A 177 10.58 16.45 3.99
CA ALA A 177 11.77 16.39 3.16
C ALA A 177 11.63 17.26 1.90
N GLN A 178 12.73 17.89 1.51
CA GLN A 178 12.80 18.76 0.34
C GLN A 178 12.83 17.93 -0.95
N ARG A 179 12.01 18.31 -1.93
CA ARG A 179 12.08 17.76 -3.31
C ARG A 179 13.32 18.30 -4.04
N CYS A 180 13.81 17.55 -5.02
CA CYS A 180 14.92 18.02 -5.84
C CYS A 180 14.53 19.27 -6.65
N LEU A 181 15.54 20.00 -7.17
CA LEU A 181 15.30 21.23 -7.93
C LEU A 181 14.38 21.03 -9.14
N TYR A 182 14.47 19.88 -9.81
CA TYR A 182 13.60 19.54 -10.92
C TYR A 182 12.14 19.37 -10.46
N HIS A 183 11.89 18.53 -9.46
CA HIS A 183 10.54 18.29 -8.96
C HIS A 183 9.90 19.51 -8.29
N ASN A 184 10.68 20.47 -7.78
CA ASN A 184 10.13 21.75 -7.32
C ASN A 184 9.47 22.57 -8.45
N THR A 185 9.76 22.27 -9.72
CA THR A 185 9.09 22.88 -10.88
C THR A 185 7.84 22.13 -11.32
N LEU A 186 7.59 20.95 -10.76
CA LEU A 186 6.46 20.07 -11.08
C LEU A 186 5.38 20.15 -9.99
N GLU A 187 4.17 19.73 -10.34
CA GLU A 187 3.06 19.57 -9.40
C GLU A 187 3.44 18.63 -8.23
N SER A 188 2.83 18.84 -7.07
CA SER A 188 3.19 18.15 -5.81
C SER A 188 2.91 16.64 -5.81
N HIS A 189 2.06 16.15 -6.72
CA HIS A 189 1.72 14.73 -6.84
C HIS A 189 2.85 13.89 -7.44
N PHE A 190 3.80 14.50 -8.15
CA PHE A 190 4.90 13.76 -8.73
C PHE A 190 5.91 13.33 -7.66
N HIS A 191 6.16 12.01 -7.61
CA HIS A 191 7.12 11.43 -6.66
C HIS A 191 8.55 11.86 -7.00
N CYS A 192 9.36 12.00 -5.96
CA CYS A 192 10.76 12.40 -6.05
C CYS A 192 11.56 11.52 -5.10
N ALA A 193 12.47 10.72 -5.64
CA ALA A 193 13.25 9.77 -4.85
C ALA A 193 14.00 10.43 -3.68
N LEU A 194 14.50 11.66 -3.86
CA LEU A 194 15.19 12.37 -2.77
C LEU A 194 14.25 12.71 -1.61
N ALA A 195 13.05 13.20 -1.93
CA ALA A 195 12.05 13.50 -0.91
C ALA A 195 11.57 12.21 -0.24
N ASP A 196 11.38 11.14 -1.01
CA ASP A 196 10.93 9.84 -0.52
C ASP A 196 11.94 9.18 0.42
N ALA A 197 13.23 9.21 0.08
CA ALA A 197 14.31 8.80 0.97
C ALA A 197 14.33 9.62 2.27
N GLY A 198 14.20 10.94 2.19
CA GLY A 198 14.18 11.82 3.36
C GLY A 198 12.95 11.59 4.26
N ASN A 199 11.76 11.46 3.67
CA ASN A 199 10.53 11.17 4.39
C ASN A 199 10.57 9.77 5.02
N THR A 200 11.26 8.80 4.40
CA THR A 200 11.47 7.46 4.99
C THR A 200 12.31 7.56 6.26
N SER A 201 13.40 8.34 6.23
CA SER A 201 14.23 8.62 7.42
C SER A 201 13.40 9.25 8.56
N LEU A 202 12.63 10.30 8.24
CA LEU A 202 11.78 10.97 9.23
C LEU A 202 10.64 10.08 9.73
N GLY A 203 10.08 9.22 8.87
CA GLY A 203 9.06 8.25 9.25
C GLY A 203 9.57 7.23 10.26
N VAL A 204 10.79 6.69 10.05
CA VAL A 204 11.43 5.80 11.03
C VAL A 204 11.63 6.51 12.37
N LEU A 205 12.15 7.74 12.37
CA LEU A 205 12.36 8.51 13.59
C LEU A 205 11.06 8.84 14.32
N SER A 206 10.00 9.19 13.58
CA SER A 206 8.66 9.47 14.13
C SER A 206 8.09 8.25 14.85
N VAL A 207 8.11 7.08 14.20
CA VAL A 207 7.63 5.82 14.79
C VAL A 207 8.46 5.43 16.02
N LEU A 208 9.79 5.54 15.94
CA LEU A 208 10.68 5.21 17.08
C LEU A 208 10.48 6.18 18.26
N GLN A 209 10.27 7.47 18.01
CA GLN A 209 9.98 8.45 19.06
C GLN A 209 8.70 8.11 19.83
N HIS A 210 7.66 7.64 19.13
CA HIS A 210 6.40 7.23 19.77
C HIS A 210 6.52 5.90 20.51
N ALA A 211 7.15 4.90 19.88
CA ALA A 211 7.25 3.56 20.46
C ALA A 211 8.31 3.45 21.57
N LEU A 212 9.32 4.31 21.55
CA LEU A 212 10.41 4.37 22.53
C LEU A 212 10.66 5.83 23.00
N PRO A 213 9.76 6.41 23.82
CA PRO A 213 9.88 7.82 24.24
C PRO A 213 11.19 8.16 24.97
N THR A 214 11.78 7.16 25.63
CA THR A 214 13.04 7.25 26.39
C THR A 214 14.29 7.22 25.52
N LEU A 215 14.16 6.99 24.21
CA LEU A 215 15.28 6.95 23.28
C LEU A 215 15.97 8.34 23.24
N PRO A 216 17.32 8.40 23.34
CA PRO A 216 18.06 9.66 23.44
C PRO A 216 18.24 10.31 22.05
N LEU A 217 17.12 10.67 21.41
CA LEU A 217 17.11 11.39 20.15
C LEU A 217 17.44 12.87 20.40
N LYS A 218 18.31 13.42 19.55
CA LYS A 218 18.60 14.86 19.46
C LYS A 218 17.56 15.55 18.58
N ASN A 219 17.45 16.87 18.72
CA ASN A 219 16.61 17.73 17.88
C ASN A 219 15.18 17.21 17.67
N LYS A 220 14.55 16.61 18.70
CA LYS A 220 13.21 15.99 18.61
C LYS A 220 12.14 16.90 18.01
N MET A 221 12.29 18.22 18.14
CA MET A 221 11.39 19.21 17.53
C MET A 221 11.37 19.20 15.99
N LEU A 222 12.39 18.62 15.35
CA LEU A 222 12.47 18.47 13.90
C LEU A 222 11.86 17.16 13.40
N ILE A 223 11.57 16.22 14.30
CA ILE A 223 10.87 14.98 13.98
C ILE A 223 9.39 15.30 13.92
N PRO A 224 8.72 15.10 12.77
CA PRO A 224 7.28 15.32 12.67
C PRO A 224 6.54 14.43 13.68
N ASP A 225 5.77 15.07 14.53
CA ASP A 225 4.83 14.39 15.41
C ASP A 225 3.62 13.99 14.56
N PHE A 226 3.62 12.73 14.12
CA PHE A 226 2.57 12.20 13.28
C PHE A 226 2.12 10.85 13.82
N THR A 227 1.02 10.90 14.57
CA THR A 227 0.29 9.72 15.00
C THR A 227 -0.94 9.55 14.12
N ILE A 228 -1.08 8.38 13.50
CA ILE A 228 -2.31 8.03 12.78
C ILE A 228 -3.36 7.72 13.84
N PRO A 229 -4.48 8.45 13.91
CA PRO A 229 -5.54 8.09 14.84
C PRO A 229 -6.04 6.68 14.49
N PRO A 230 -6.43 5.84 15.46
CA PRO A 230 -7.08 4.58 15.11
C PRO A 230 -8.38 4.87 14.35
N PHE A 231 -8.70 4.04 13.35
CA PHE A 231 -10.00 4.13 12.69
C PHE A 231 -11.12 3.92 13.72
N SER A 232 -12.01 4.88 13.83
CA SER A 232 -13.15 4.86 14.76
C SER A 232 -14.41 5.33 14.05
N PHE A 233 -15.54 4.73 14.41
CA PHE A 233 -16.87 5.11 13.94
C PHE A 233 -17.39 6.39 14.58
N GLU A 234 -16.70 6.92 15.60
CA GLU A 234 -17.00 8.23 16.21
C GLU A 234 -16.59 9.39 15.29
N ASN A 235 -15.60 9.17 14.43
CA ASN A 235 -15.09 10.18 13.50
C ASN A 235 -15.83 10.13 12.16
N THR A 236 -15.86 11.26 11.45
CA THR A 236 -16.27 11.27 10.04
C THR A 236 -15.29 10.42 9.22
N PHE A 237 -15.81 9.66 8.26
CA PHE A 237 -15.03 8.92 7.27
C PHE A 237 -15.65 9.06 5.89
N VAL A 238 -14.89 8.85 4.83
CA VAL A 238 -15.38 8.86 3.44
C VAL A 238 -15.51 7.41 2.97
N VAL A 239 -16.64 7.04 2.38
CA VAL A 239 -16.76 5.80 1.63
C VAL A 239 -16.60 6.06 0.14
N VAL A 240 -15.93 5.13 -0.54
CA VAL A 240 -15.69 5.20 -1.99
C VAL A 240 -16.33 3.99 -2.66
N PHE A 241 -17.23 4.25 -3.61
CA PHE A 241 -17.77 3.24 -4.53
C PHE A 241 -17.48 3.63 -5.97
N THR A 242 -17.32 2.61 -6.81
CA THR A 242 -16.94 2.76 -8.21
C THR A 242 -17.80 1.93 -9.14
N ASN A 243 -17.98 2.40 -10.37
CA ASN A 243 -18.48 1.58 -11.47
C ASN A 243 -17.46 1.54 -12.58
N TYR A 244 -17.36 0.39 -13.23
CA TYR A 244 -16.48 0.15 -14.38
C TYR A 244 -17.32 -0.13 -15.61
N LEU A 245 -16.78 0.25 -16.77
CA LEU A 245 -17.29 -0.12 -18.08
C LEU A 245 -16.43 -1.27 -18.61
N GLY A 246 -17.06 -2.42 -18.91
CA GLY A 246 -16.35 -3.60 -19.41
C GLY A 246 -15.35 -4.19 -18.40
N SER A 247 -14.22 -4.69 -18.92
CA SER A 247 -13.20 -5.42 -18.15
C SER A 247 -12.00 -4.58 -17.69
N HIS A 248 -12.11 -3.24 -17.61
CA HIS A 248 -10.93 -2.37 -17.68
C HIS A 248 -10.65 -1.45 -16.48
N ASP A 249 -9.39 -1.00 -16.42
CA ASP A 249 -8.61 -0.44 -15.30
C ASP A 249 -8.98 0.98 -14.84
N THR A 250 -10.10 1.54 -15.30
CA THR A 250 -10.50 2.91 -14.98
C THR A 250 -11.99 2.95 -14.63
N PRO A 251 -12.36 3.45 -13.44
CA PRO A 251 -13.76 3.59 -13.09
C PRO A 251 -14.39 4.62 -14.02
N PHE A 252 -15.53 4.25 -14.59
CA PHE A 252 -16.41 5.15 -15.30
C PHE A 252 -17.09 6.11 -14.34
N GLU A 253 -17.56 5.68 -13.16
CA GLU A 253 -18.15 6.57 -12.13
C GLU A 253 -17.51 6.33 -10.77
N ILE A 254 -17.47 7.40 -9.97
CA ILE A 254 -17.04 7.33 -8.57
C ILE A 254 -17.96 8.20 -7.71
N VAL A 255 -18.44 7.64 -6.60
CA VAL A 255 -19.09 8.39 -5.54
C VAL A 255 -18.17 8.38 -4.33
N MET A 256 -17.95 9.57 -3.76
CA MET A 256 -17.30 9.72 -2.46
C MET A 256 -18.29 10.41 -1.53
N SER A 257 -18.60 9.76 -0.41
CA SER A 257 -19.54 10.30 0.57
C SER A 257 -18.89 10.36 1.92
N SER A 258 -18.85 11.56 2.50
CA SER A 258 -18.56 11.73 3.92
C SER A 258 -19.72 11.13 4.71
N ILE A 259 -19.39 10.27 5.66
CA ILE A 259 -20.30 9.57 6.55
C ILE A 259 -19.98 9.96 7.98
N HIS A 260 -21.02 10.32 8.73
CA HIS A 260 -20.96 10.50 10.17
C HIS A 260 -22.08 9.66 10.80
N LEU A 261 -21.75 8.93 11.88
CA LEU A 261 -22.72 8.17 12.64
C LEU A 261 -23.21 9.00 13.80
N THR A 262 -24.52 9.28 13.84
CA THR A 262 -25.15 10.01 14.95
C THR A 262 -26.11 9.11 15.70
N ASN A 263 -26.11 9.21 17.03
CA ASN A 263 -27.13 8.56 17.83
C ASN A 263 -28.36 9.48 17.88
N ASN A 264 -29.48 9.01 17.35
CA ASN A 264 -30.73 9.74 17.42
C ASN A 264 -31.38 9.46 18.78
N GLU A 265 -31.25 10.42 19.70
CA GLU A 265 -31.76 10.31 21.08
C GLU A 265 -33.25 9.96 21.15
N THR A 266 -34.05 10.43 20.20
CA THR A 266 -35.50 10.20 20.15
C THR A 266 -35.85 8.76 19.76
N THR A 267 -35.10 8.17 18.84
CA THR A 267 -35.37 6.81 18.33
C THR A 267 -34.46 5.75 18.93
N GLN A 268 -33.43 6.17 19.68
CA GLN A 268 -32.31 5.33 20.15
C GLN A 268 -31.66 4.53 19.02
N LYS A 269 -31.67 5.07 17.80
CA LYS A 269 -31.08 4.45 16.61
C LYS A 269 -29.84 5.21 16.18
N ILE A 270 -28.85 4.46 15.70
CA ILE A 270 -27.68 5.02 15.04
C ILE A 270 -28.04 5.30 13.59
N MET A 271 -27.93 6.56 13.20
CA MET A 271 -28.20 7.05 11.85
C MET A 271 -26.89 7.29 11.10
N MET A 272 -26.88 6.96 9.82
CA MET A 272 -25.80 7.31 8.91
C MET A 272 -26.13 8.60 8.18
N GLU A 273 -25.56 9.70 8.65
CA GLU A 273 -25.62 10.97 7.95
C GLU A 273 -24.63 10.96 6.80
N MET A 274 -25.13 11.18 5.58
CA MET A 274 -24.34 11.12 4.36
C MET A 274 -24.37 12.47 3.66
N LYS A 275 -23.19 12.99 3.31
CA LYS A 275 -23.04 14.08 2.35
C LYS A 275 -22.33 13.52 1.12
N GLY A 276 -23.11 12.85 0.26
CA GLY A 276 -22.61 12.25 -0.97
C GLY A 276 -22.26 13.30 -2.00
N THR A 277 -21.03 13.27 -2.51
CA THR A 277 -20.67 13.97 -3.75
C THR A 277 -20.45 12.91 -4.82
N VAL A 278 -21.27 12.96 -5.88
CA VAL A 278 -21.07 12.10 -7.06
C VAL A 278 -20.13 12.84 -7.99
N PHE A 279 -19.00 12.22 -8.29
CA PHE A 279 -18.06 12.76 -9.25
C PHE A 279 -18.39 12.20 -10.62
N LYS A 280 -18.36 13.10 -11.61
CA LYS A 280 -18.81 12.81 -12.96
C LYS A 280 -17.98 11.71 -13.62
N CYS A 281 -18.59 11.16 -14.65
CA CYS A 281 -18.09 10.05 -15.42
C CYS A 281 -16.70 10.32 -15.99
N PHE A 282 -15.82 9.32 -16.04
CA PHE A 282 -14.61 9.34 -16.85
C PHE A 282 -14.89 8.63 -18.17
N VAL A 283 -14.27 9.07 -19.25
CA VAL A 283 -14.24 8.29 -20.50
C VAL A 283 -13.06 7.32 -20.39
N PRO A 284 -13.29 6.00 -20.23
CA PRO A 284 -12.21 5.02 -20.14
C PRO A 284 -11.44 4.93 -21.46
N GLN A 285 -10.15 4.60 -21.40
CA GLN A 285 -9.32 4.46 -22.61
C GLN A 285 -9.88 3.41 -23.58
N SER A 286 -10.53 2.37 -23.08
CA SER A 286 -11.17 1.32 -23.90
C SER A 286 -12.32 1.84 -24.77
N VAL A 287 -13.03 2.88 -24.31
CA VAL A 287 -14.04 3.60 -25.10
C VAL A 287 -13.37 4.39 -26.23
N LEU A 288 -12.24 5.05 -25.95
CA LEU A 288 -11.46 5.80 -26.94
C LEU A 288 -10.81 4.91 -27.99
N ASP A 289 -10.26 3.78 -27.56
CA ASP A 289 -9.67 2.76 -28.43
C ASP A 289 -10.73 2.03 -29.28
N GLY A 290 -12.01 2.23 -28.94
CA GLY A 290 -13.13 1.59 -29.59
C GLY A 290 -13.26 0.10 -29.29
N LYS A 291 -12.65 -0.38 -28.21
CA LYS A 291 -12.78 -1.76 -27.72
C LYS A 291 -14.16 -2.03 -27.13
N ASP A 292 -14.82 -0.97 -26.66
CA ASP A 292 -16.20 -0.98 -26.16
C ASP A 292 -17.21 -0.38 -27.17
N LYS A 293 -16.85 -0.32 -28.47
CA LYS A 293 -17.74 0.16 -29.54
C LYS A 293 -19.00 -0.70 -29.59
N GLY A 294 -20.14 -0.13 -29.21
CA GLY A 294 -21.45 -0.76 -29.35
C GLY A 294 -22.33 -0.72 -28.10
N SER A 295 -21.83 -0.27 -26.94
CA SER A 295 -22.71 0.00 -25.80
C SER A 295 -23.30 1.41 -25.89
N GLU A 296 -24.61 1.54 -25.63
CA GLU A 296 -25.30 2.83 -25.55
C GLU A 296 -24.63 3.80 -24.57
N VAL A 297 -24.04 3.25 -23.50
CA VAL A 297 -23.25 3.99 -22.50
C VAL A 297 -22.00 4.62 -23.11
N SER A 298 -21.26 3.91 -23.98
CA SER A 298 -20.07 4.45 -24.65
C SER A 298 -20.42 5.59 -25.59
N THR A 299 -21.54 5.48 -26.31
CA THR A 299 -22.04 6.55 -27.18
C THR A 299 -22.45 7.78 -26.36
N HIS A 300 -23.22 7.58 -25.29
CA HIS A 300 -23.66 8.67 -24.42
C HIS A 300 -22.48 9.40 -23.75
N LEU A 301 -21.45 8.66 -23.32
CA LEU A 301 -20.21 9.23 -22.80
C LEU A 301 -19.50 10.15 -23.78
N LEU A 302 -19.39 9.70 -25.03
CA LEU A 302 -18.76 10.47 -26.10
C LEU A 302 -19.60 11.70 -26.47
N GLU A 303 -20.93 11.60 -26.40
CA GLU A 303 -21.83 12.76 -26.55
C GLU A 303 -21.68 13.77 -25.41
N MET A 304 -21.64 13.31 -24.15
CA MET A 304 -21.48 14.16 -22.96
C MET A 304 -20.18 14.97 -22.97
N CYS A 305 -19.10 14.39 -23.51
CA CYS A 305 -17.83 15.09 -23.59
C CYS A 305 -17.75 16.12 -24.73
N ALA A 306 -18.80 16.25 -25.55
CA ALA A 306 -18.91 17.19 -26.67
C ALA A 306 -17.67 17.19 -27.61
N GLY A 307 -17.00 16.05 -27.74
CA GLY A 307 -15.79 15.89 -28.55
C GLY A 307 -14.48 16.32 -27.89
N ASN A 308 -14.47 16.77 -26.62
CA ASN A 308 -13.25 17.11 -25.87
C ASN A 308 -13.12 16.26 -24.60
N VAL A 309 -12.81 14.99 -24.81
CA VAL A 309 -12.58 14.00 -23.74
C VAL A 309 -11.49 14.44 -22.77
N ASP A 310 -10.40 15.02 -23.27
CA ASP A 310 -9.26 15.42 -22.44
C ASP A 310 -9.66 16.50 -21.43
N LEU A 311 -10.38 17.53 -21.87
CA LEU A 311 -10.88 18.57 -20.98
C LEU A 311 -11.90 18.02 -19.99
N TYR A 312 -12.78 17.12 -20.44
CA TYR A 312 -13.78 16.47 -19.59
C TYR A 312 -13.14 15.65 -18.47
N ASN A 313 -12.21 14.75 -18.81
CA ASN A 313 -11.45 13.96 -17.85
C ASN A 313 -10.58 14.85 -16.93
N LYS A 314 -10.00 15.94 -17.45
CA LYS A 314 -9.23 16.90 -16.64
C LYS A 314 -10.10 17.60 -15.59
N ASN A 315 -11.33 18.00 -15.95
CA ASN A 315 -12.25 18.63 -15.00
C ASN A 315 -12.70 17.64 -13.92
N ALA A 316 -13.04 16.41 -14.30
CA ALA A 316 -13.42 15.37 -13.35
C ALA A 316 -12.28 15.04 -12.36
N ARG A 317 -11.03 14.99 -12.82
CA ARG A 317 -9.84 14.88 -11.95
C ARG A 317 -9.76 16.04 -10.96
N LYS A 318 -9.87 17.28 -11.45
CA LYS A 318 -9.82 18.49 -10.60
C LYS A 318 -10.89 18.47 -9.50
N GLU A 319 -12.10 18.01 -9.80
CA GLU A 319 -13.18 17.90 -8.80
C GLU A 319 -12.86 16.85 -7.73
N ILE A 320 -12.35 15.68 -8.12
CA ILE A 320 -11.95 14.61 -7.20
C ILE A 320 -10.78 15.08 -6.33
N ASP A 321 -9.74 15.67 -6.93
CA ASP A 321 -8.57 16.15 -6.22
C ASP A 321 -8.96 17.24 -5.21
N ALA A 322 -9.89 18.13 -5.57
CA ALA A 322 -10.41 19.14 -4.65
C ALA A 322 -11.15 18.50 -3.45
N PHE A 323 -11.95 17.46 -3.69
CA PHE A 323 -12.64 16.74 -2.61
C PHE A 323 -11.66 15.97 -1.72
N VAL A 324 -10.69 15.27 -2.31
CA VAL A 324 -9.64 14.54 -1.59
C VAL A 324 -8.86 15.50 -0.70
N ASN A 325 -8.41 16.62 -1.25
CA ASN A 325 -7.69 17.64 -0.50
C ASN A 325 -8.51 18.23 0.65
N ALA A 326 -9.82 18.44 0.46
CA ALA A 326 -10.73 18.90 1.52
C ALA A 326 -10.92 17.87 2.65
N ASN A 327 -10.63 16.59 2.38
CA ASN A 327 -10.82 15.48 3.32
C ASN A 327 -9.51 14.74 3.64
N LYS A 328 -8.33 15.33 3.37
CA LYS A 328 -7.03 14.64 3.47
C LYS A 328 -6.71 14.04 4.85
N ASN A 329 -7.29 14.60 5.92
CA ASN A 329 -7.12 14.12 7.29
C ASN A 329 -8.20 13.12 7.72
N THR A 330 -8.99 12.61 6.77
CA THR A 330 -10.13 11.71 7.01
C THR A 330 -9.81 10.32 6.47
N PHE A 331 -10.40 9.29 7.06
CA PHE A 331 -10.31 7.92 6.55
C PHE A 331 -11.12 7.73 5.28
N PHE A 332 -10.52 7.14 4.25
CA PHE A 332 -11.20 6.75 3.02
C PHE A 332 -11.34 5.23 2.97
N VAL A 333 -12.58 4.75 2.99
CA VAL A 333 -12.94 3.34 2.98
C VAL A 333 -13.24 2.91 1.55
N PHE A 334 -12.38 2.05 1.00
CA PHE A 334 -12.55 1.49 -0.34
C PHE A 334 -13.28 0.13 -0.26
N LEU A 335 -14.55 0.11 -0.65
CA LEU A 335 -15.43 -1.05 -0.45
C LEU A 335 -15.52 -1.97 -1.67
N ASP A 336 -15.56 -1.43 -2.89
CA ASP A 336 -15.69 -2.21 -4.13
C ASP A 336 -14.48 -2.13 -5.06
N THR A 337 -13.43 -1.44 -4.62
CA THR A 337 -12.21 -1.23 -5.38
C THR A 337 -10.98 -1.21 -4.46
N LYS A 338 -9.80 -1.32 -5.06
CA LYS A 338 -8.54 -1.05 -4.38
C LYS A 338 -8.06 0.33 -4.81
N GLN A 339 -7.53 1.12 -3.87
CA GLN A 339 -6.95 2.44 -4.14
C GLN A 339 -6.05 2.46 -5.38
N LYS A 340 -5.15 1.46 -5.51
CA LYS A 340 -4.20 1.35 -6.63
C LYS A 340 -4.83 1.13 -8.02
N ASN A 341 -6.11 0.76 -8.08
CA ASN A 341 -6.84 0.57 -9.33
C ASN A 341 -7.51 1.87 -9.80
N LEU A 342 -7.42 2.94 -9.02
CA LEU A 342 -8.02 4.21 -9.33
C LEU A 342 -6.98 5.12 -9.98
N PRO A 343 -7.34 5.85 -11.05
CA PRO A 343 -6.42 6.71 -11.76
C PRO A 343 -6.20 8.05 -11.04
N PHE A 344 -6.56 8.14 -9.76
CA PHE A 344 -6.49 9.36 -8.95
C PHE A 344 -5.41 9.24 -7.91
N ASP A 345 -4.91 10.41 -7.55
CA ASP A 345 -3.90 10.48 -6.55
C ASP A 345 -4.53 10.49 -5.14
N PHE A 346 -4.49 9.33 -4.51
CA PHE A 346 -4.95 9.10 -3.16
C PHE A 346 -3.79 8.94 -2.17
N HIS A 347 -2.55 9.29 -2.56
CA HIS A 347 -1.37 8.98 -1.74
C HIS A 347 -1.42 9.66 -0.35
N GLU A 348 -2.05 10.83 -0.23
CA GLU A 348 -2.13 11.62 1.01
C GLU A 348 -3.33 11.29 1.91
N ILE A 349 -4.11 10.25 1.63
CA ILE A 349 -5.27 9.91 2.46
C ILE A 349 -4.98 8.75 3.40
N PHE A 350 -5.78 8.67 4.47
CA PHE A 350 -5.84 7.48 5.31
C PHE A 350 -6.72 6.39 4.66
N GLY A 351 -6.13 5.57 3.80
CA GLY A 351 -6.84 4.47 3.13
C GLY A 351 -7.17 3.31 4.08
N VAL A 352 -8.45 2.93 4.16
CA VAL A 352 -8.95 1.74 4.86
C VAL A 352 -9.49 0.76 3.83
N CYS A 353 -9.00 -0.48 3.87
CA CYS A 353 -9.52 -1.52 2.99
C CYS A 353 -10.84 -2.10 3.56
N LYS A 354 -11.66 -2.67 2.67
CA LYS A 354 -12.91 -3.36 2.99
C LYS A 354 -12.81 -4.29 4.22
N THR A 355 -11.77 -5.13 4.27
CA THR A 355 -11.57 -6.10 5.36
C THR A 355 -11.39 -5.39 6.70
N THR A 356 -10.45 -4.44 6.80
CA THR A 356 -10.19 -3.71 8.05
C THR A 356 -11.42 -2.94 8.51
N PHE A 357 -12.12 -2.28 7.58
CA PHE A 357 -13.37 -1.59 7.90
C PHE A 357 -14.41 -2.53 8.51
N PHE A 358 -14.66 -3.69 7.90
CA PHE A 358 -15.68 -4.60 8.41
C PHE A 358 -15.25 -5.34 9.68
N GLU A 359 -13.95 -5.59 9.90
CA GLU A 359 -13.45 -6.10 11.18
C GLU A 359 -13.74 -5.10 12.31
N SER A 360 -13.41 -3.83 12.11
CA SER A 360 -13.74 -2.77 13.07
C SER A 360 -15.24 -2.62 13.27
N PHE A 361 -16.03 -2.68 12.19
CA PHE A 361 -17.50 -2.61 12.24
C PHE A 361 -18.09 -3.72 13.09
N LEU A 362 -17.68 -4.96 12.84
CA LEU A 362 -18.19 -6.14 13.56
C LEU A 362 -17.76 -6.13 15.02
N GLU A 363 -16.55 -5.68 15.33
CA GLU A 363 -16.09 -5.56 16.70
C GLU A 363 -16.92 -4.51 17.45
N HIS A 364 -17.16 -3.35 16.83
CA HIS A 364 -17.84 -2.22 17.45
C HIS A 364 -19.35 -2.44 17.63
N PHE A 365 -20.05 -2.95 16.59
CA PHE A 365 -21.51 -3.05 16.61
C PHE A 365 -22.06 -4.46 16.84
N VAL A 366 -21.29 -5.51 16.53
CA VAL A 366 -21.76 -6.91 16.58
C VAL A 366 -21.09 -7.72 17.69
N GLY A 367 -19.97 -7.24 18.23
CA GLY A 367 -19.17 -7.92 19.25
C GLY A 367 -18.38 -9.11 18.70
N VAL A 368 -17.96 -9.09 17.43
CA VAL A 368 -17.18 -10.16 16.79
C VAL A 368 -15.95 -9.58 16.08
N LYS A 369 -14.75 -10.07 16.40
CA LYS A 369 -13.50 -9.56 15.83
C LYS A 369 -13.14 -10.11 14.45
N LYS A 370 -13.73 -11.23 14.04
CA LYS A 370 -13.38 -11.92 12.78
C LYS A 370 -14.36 -11.57 11.68
N TYR A 371 -13.87 -10.96 10.61
CA TYR A 371 -14.61 -10.77 9.36
C TYR A 371 -14.47 -12.00 8.46
N ASN A 372 -15.59 -12.41 7.86
CA ASN A 372 -15.59 -13.30 6.70
C ASN A 372 -16.45 -12.69 5.60
N GLU A 373 -15.84 -12.50 4.43
CA GLU A 373 -16.50 -11.85 3.31
C GLU A 373 -17.70 -12.63 2.79
N MET A 374 -17.64 -13.96 2.72
CA MET A 374 -18.77 -14.76 2.22
C MET A 374 -19.98 -14.66 3.16
N VAL A 375 -19.76 -14.90 4.45
CA VAL A 375 -20.84 -14.82 5.47
C VAL A 375 -21.45 -13.42 5.50
N PHE A 376 -20.61 -12.38 5.44
CA PHE A 376 -21.09 -11.01 5.43
C PHE A 376 -21.86 -10.69 4.15
N ASN A 377 -21.36 -11.10 2.98
CA ASN A 377 -22.04 -10.87 1.70
C ASN A 377 -23.38 -11.61 1.62
N ASP A 378 -23.48 -12.85 2.13
CA ASP A 378 -24.75 -13.58 2.19
C ASP A 378 -25.78 -12.82 3.04
N PHE A 379 -25.33 -12.23 4.14
CA PHE A 379 -26.17 -11.42 5.00
C PHE A 379 -26.56 -10.09 4.35
N TYR A 380 -25.58 -9.43 3.73
CA TYR A 380 -25.75 -8.19 2.97
C TYR A 380 -26.81 -8.38 1.88
N THR A 381 -26.69 -9.44 1.08
CA THR A 381 -27.65 -9.78 0.02
C THR A 381 -29.05 -9.96 0.58
N LYS A 382 -29.24 -10.79 1.62
CA LYS A 382 -30.55 -11.06 2.24
C LYS A 382 -31.25 -9.80 2.78
N ILE A 383 -30.50 -8.89 3.39
CA ILE A 383 -31.06 -7.61 3.85
C ILE A 383 -31.42 -6.75 2.64
N SER A 384 -30.50 -6.70 1.67
CA SER A 384 -30.61 -5.81 0.53
C SER A 384 -31.63 -6.26 -0.52
N GLU A 385 -32.06 -7.52 -0.55
CA GLU A 385 -33.17 -8.02 -1.39
C GLU A 385 -34.52 -7.33 -1.06
N LYS A 386 -34.62 -6.64 0.09
CA LYS A 386 -35.76 -5.78 0.43
C LYS A 386 -35.70 -4.39 -0.22
N THR A 387 -34.58 -4.05 -0.86
CA THR A 387 -34.43 -2.88 -1.72
C THR A 387 -34.55 -3.32 -3.17
N GLU A 388 -35.19 -2.52 -4.03
CA GLU A 388 -35.29 -2.85 -5.46
C GLU A 388 -33.89 -3.16 -6.01
N ASN A 389 -33.70 -4.38 -6.50
CA ASN A 389 -32.41 -4.90 -6.93
C ASN A 389 -32.00 -4.17 -8.21
N VAL A 390 -30.95 -3.36 -8.09
CA VAL A 390 -30.33 -2.70 -9.23
C VAL A 390 -28.90 -3.22 -9.38
N ASP A 391 -28.78 -4.47 -9.83
CA ASP A 391 -27.51 -5.04 -10.28
C ASP A 391 -27.29 -4.62 -11.74
N VAL A 392 -26.29 -3.78 -11.98
CA VAL A 392 -26.01 -3.10 -13.27
C VAL A 392 -27.28 -2.54 -13.90
N CYS A 393 -27.60 -1.33 -13.46
CA CYS A 393 -28.92 -0.77 -13.62
C CYS A 393 -29.48 -0.77 -15.05
N ASP A 394 -30.77 -1.10 -15.18
CA ASP A 394 -31.59 -0.74 -16.33
C ASP A 394 -31.54 0.79 -16.65
N ILE A 395 -31.06 1.63 -15.73
CA ILE A 395 -30.68 3.05 -15.89
C ILE A 395 -29.55 3.19 -16.94
N HIS A 396 -28.54 2.31 -16.96
CA HIS A 396 -27.55 2.29 -18.03
C HIS A 396 -28.09 1.69 -19.34
N LYS A 397 -29.07 0.76 -19.25
CA LYS A 397 -29.79 0.24 -20.43
C LYS A 397 -30.85 1.21 -20.97
N SER A 398 -31.17 2.28 -20.25
CA SER A 398 -32.20 3.26 -20.63
C SER A 398 -31.62 4.65 -20.92
N GLY A 399 -30.29 4.80 -20.89
CA GLY A 399 -29.59 6.02 -21.28
C GLY A 399 -29.92 7.23 -20.40
N LYS A 400 -30.41 7.02 -19.17
CA LYS A 400 -30.78 8.12 -18.26
C LYS A 400 -29.79 8.19 -17.11
N THR A 401 -29.33 9.42 -16.85
CA THR A 401 -28.67 9.90 -15.62
C THR A 401 -27.42 9.14 -15.12
N SER A 402 -26.26 9.62 -15.59
CA SER A 402 -24.96 9.42 -14.96
C SER A 402 -25.02 9.66 -13.44
N GLY A 403 -24.51 8.72 -12.64
CA GLY A 403 -24.34 8.84 -11.19
C GLY A 403 -25.33 8.05 -10.33
N GLU A 404 -26.48 7.63 -10.88
CA GLU A 404 -27.50 6.92 -10.10
C GLU A 404 -27.06 5.52 -9.68
N CYS A 405 -26.24 4.85 -10.50
CA CYS A 405 -25.78 3.50 -10.19
C CYS A 405 -24.82 3.48 -8.98
N VAL A 406 -23.83 4.37 -8.94
CA VAL A 406 -22.96 4.51 -7.75
C VAL A 406 -23.72 5.02 -6.52
N LEU A 407 -24.72 5.89 -6.70
CA LEU A 407 -25.60 6.32 -5.60
C LEU A 407 -26.46 5.17 -5.04
N SER A 408 -26.98 4.30 -5.91
CA SER A 408 -27.74 3.13 -5.50
C SER A 408 -26.89 2.20 -4.62
N LYS A 409 -25.63 1.96 -5.00
CA LYS A 409 -24.66 1.20 -4.17
C LYS A 409 -24.47 1.85 -2.79
N LEU A 410 -24.27 3.17 -2.74
CA LEU A 410 -24.11 3.93 -1.50
C LEU A 410 -25.37 3.81 -0.61
N ASN A 411 -26.56 3.94 -1.19
CA ASN A 411 -27.83 3.83 -0.47
C ASN A 411 -28.07 2.41 0.04
N LYS A 412 -27.76 1.38 -0.78
CA LYS A 412 -27.84 -0.04 -0.40
C LYS A 412 -26.90 -0.33 0.76
N PHE A 413 -25.68 0.20 0.72
CA PHE A 413 -24.71 0.08 1.81
C PHE A 413 -25.24 0.72 3.10
N LYS A 414 -25.70 1.97 3.03
CA LYS A 414 -26.31 2.66 4.18
C LYS A 414 -27.44 1.83 4.77
N TYR A 415 -28.38 1.40 3.93
CA TYR A 415 -29.54 0.62 4.37
C TYR A 415 -29.11 -0.65 5.11
N VAL A 416 -28.18 -1.43 4.53
CA VAL A 416 -27.72 -2.67 5.16
C VAL A 416 -27.03 -2.39 6.49
N VAL A 417 -26.13 -1.41 6.55
CA VAL A 417 -25.41 -1.06 7.78
C VAL A 417 -26.37 -0.59 8.87
N GLU A 418 -27.30 0.32 8.57
CA GLU A 418 -28.31 0.76 9.52
C GLU A 418 -29.23 -0.38 10.00
N ASN A 419 -29.58 -1.32 9.13
CA ASN A 419 -30.38 -2.50 9.50
C ASN A 419 -29.58 -3.49 10.34
N ILE A 420 -28.26 -3.61 10.16
CA ILE A 420 -27.45 -4.43 11.05
C ILE A 420 -27.41 -3.76 12.43
N ILE A 421 -27.00 -2.49 12.49
CA ILE A 421 -26.77 -1.78 13.76
C ILE A 421 -28.06 -1.66 14.59
N ASN A 422 -29.18 -1.32 13.95
CA ASN A 422 -30.42 -0.98 14.66
C ASN A 422 -31.40 -2.16 14.83
N ASP A 423 -31.14 -3.32 14.23
CA ASP A 423 -31.95 -4.53 14.39
C ASP A 423 -31.18 -5.59 15.18
N SER A 424 -31.57 -5.75 16.44
CA SER A 424 -30.95 -6.72 17.35
C SER A 424 -31.01 -8.17 16.82
N GLU A 425 -32.03 -8.53 16.04
CA GLU A 425 -32.16 -9.86 15.46
C GLU A 425 -31.13 -10.06 14.34
N ASN A 426 -30.98 -9.05 13.48
CA ASN A 426 -29.97 -9.08 12.41
C ASN A 426 -28.55 -9.14 12.98
N THR A 427 -28.25 -8.28 13.96
CA THR A 427 -26.97 -8.31 14.68
C THR A 427 -26.70 -9.68 15.29
N LYS A 428 -27.68 -10.28 15.97
CA LYS A 428 -27.53 -11.60 16.59
C LYS A 428 -27.31 -12.70 15.55
N LYS A 429 -28.08 -12.70 14.46
CA LYS A 429 -27.93 -13.66 13.35
C LYS A 429 -26.54 -13.59 12.72
N LEU A 430 -26.06 -12.38 12.44
CA LEU A 430 -24.72 -12.17 11.89
C LEU A 430 -23.63 -12.63 12.88
N SER A 431 -23.77 -12.30 14.17
CA SER A 431 -22.85 -12.73 15.23
C SER A 431 -22.74 -14.25 15.32
N ILE A 432 -23.88 -14.96 15.29
CA ILE A 432 -23.91 -16.43 15.34
C ILE A 432 -23.23 -17.02 14.10
N ALA A 433 -23.62 -16.58 12.89
CA ALA A 433 -23.06 -17.10 11.65
C ALA A 433 -21.53 -16.94 11.57
N LEU A 434 -21.00 -15.78 12.01
CA LEU A 434 -19.56 -15.54 12.04
C LEU A 434 -18.83 -16.39 13.09
N LYS A 435 -19.44 -16.61 14.26
CA LYS A 435 -18.88 -17.48 15.31
C LYS A 435 -18.85 -18.94 14.86
N GLU A 436 -19.92 -19.44 14.26
CA GLU A 436 -20.00 -20.79 13.70
C GLU A 436 -18.95 -21.00 12.61
N TRP A 437 -18.83 -20.05 11.68
CA TRP A 437 -17.79 -20.07 10.66
C TRP A 437 -16.39 -20.10 11.27
N ALA A 438 -16.13 -19.29 12.31
CA ALA A 438 -14.84 -19.25 12.97
C ALA A 438 -14.48 -20.60 13.62
N ILE A 439 -15.45 -21.25 14.29
CA ILE A 439 -15.27 -22.59 14.88
C ILE A 439 -14.97 -23.63 13.81
N GLU A 440 -15.75 -23.65 12.72
CA GLU A 440 -15.56 -24.59 11.61
C GLU A 440 -14.20 -24.39 10.94
N ASN A 441 -13.77 -23.15 10.75
CA ASN A 441 -12.49 -22.83 10.13
C ASN A 441 -11.30 -23.26 11.02
N GLU A 442 -11.38 -23.05 12.34
CA GLU A 442 -10.34 -23.54 13.26
C GLU A 442 -10.28 -25.09 13.28
N LYS A 443 -11.43 -25.78 13.21
CA LYS A 443 -11.46 -27.23 13.05
C LYS A 443 -10.78 -27.69 11.75
N LYS A 444 -11.11 -27.05 10.61
CA LYS A 444 -10.47 -27.33 9.31
C LYS A 444 -8.97 -27.06 9.33
N LYS A 445 -8.50 -26.01 10.03
CA LYS A 445 -7.07 -25.73 10.20
C LYS A 445 -6.37 -26.81 11.03
N ALA A 446 -6.97 -27.25 12.12
CA ALA A 446 -6.44 -28.34 12.96
C ALA A 446 -6.31 -29.65 12.16
N GLU A 447 -7.35 -30.03 11.40
CA GLU A 447 -7.33 -31.20 10.53
C GLU A 447 -6.25 -31.11 9.43
N LYS A 448 -6.06 -29.92 8.83
CA LYS A 448 -4.99 -29.68 7.86
C LYS A 448 -3.61 -29.80 8.49
N LYS A 449 -3.42 -29.25 9.69
CA LYS A 449 -2.15 -29.33 10.43
C LYS A 449 -1.80 -30.78 10.75
N GLU A 450 -2.77 -31.56 11.24
CA GLU A 450 -2.56 -32.98 11.53
C GLU A 450 -2.22 -33.79 10.27
N LYS A 451 -2.91 -33.54 9.15
CA LYS A 451 -2.57 -34.16 7.86
C LYS A 451 -1.18 -33.80 7.37
N LEU A 452 -0.75 -32.55 7.56
CA LEU A 452 0.59 -32.09 7.19
C LEU A 452 1.66 -32.77 8.05
N GLU A 453 1.46 -32.84 9.37
CA GLU A 453 2.36 -33.53 10.30
C GLU A 453 2.47 -35.02 9.98
N LYS A 454 1.35 -35.69 9.65
CA LYS A 454 1.37 -37.08 9.16
C LYS A 454 2.21 -37.24 7.90
N ARG A 455 2.01 -36.37 6.90
CA ARG A 455 2.81 -36.40 5.64
C ARG A 455 4.29 -36.14 5.87
N ILE A 456 4.65 -35.22 6.77
CA ILE A 456 6.04 -34.95 7.13
C ILE A 456 6.66 -36.20 7.79
N ASN A 457 5.94 -36.82 8.73
CA ASN A 457 6.41 -38.03 9.41
C ASN A 457 6.54 -39.23 8.47
N GLU A 458 5.61 -39.40 7.53
CA GLU A 458 5.68 -40.45 6.50
C GLU A 458 6.86 -40.22 5.54
N SER A 459 7.08 -38.97 5.10
CA SER A 459 8.21 -38.59 4.25
C SER A 459 9.55 -38.82 4.96
N GLN A 460 9.66 -38.46 6.24
CA GLN A 460 10.87 -38.73 7.04
C GLN A 460 11.11 -40.23 7.25
N LYS A 461 10.06 -41.03 7.44
CA LYS A 461 10.18 -42.50 7.52
C LYS A 461 10.63 -43.11 6.20
N TYR A 462 10.07 -42.66 5.08
CA TYR A 462 10.46 -43.09 3.75
C TYR A 462 11.93 -42.77 3.46
N ASN A 463 12.38 -41.54 3.74
CA ASN A 463 13.76 -41.13 3.55
C ASN A 463 14.74 -41.95 4.42
N LYS A 464 14.38 -42.27 5.67
CA LYS A 464 15.19 -43.15 6.54
C LYS A 464 15.25 -44.59 6.03
N GLN A 465 14.18 -45.12 5.46
CA GLN A 465 14.18 -46.45 4.85
C GLN A 465 15.00 -46.49 3.56
N HIS A 466 14.92 -45.44 2.75
CA HIS A 466 15.67 -45.33 1.52
C HIS A 466 17.18 -45.20 1.79
N GLN A 467 17.59 -44.37 2.76
CA GLN A 467 18.99 -44.31 3.21
C GLN A 467 19.52 -45.68 3.65
N LYS A 468 18.76 -46.43 4.46
CA LYS A 468 19.15 -47.79 4.88
C LYS A 468 19.25 -48.80 3.73
N GLN A 469 18.46 -48.64 2.67
CA GLN A 469 18.56 -49.50 1.48
C GLN A 469 19.74 -49.12 0.61
N THR A 470 20.05 -47.83 0.47
CA THR A 470 21.24 -47.34 -0.24
C THR A 470 22.52 -47.82 0.46
N GLU A 471 22.60 -47.67 1.79
CA GLU A 471 23.74 -48.16 2.59
C GLU A 471 23.92 -49.69 2.52
N LYS A 472 22.82 -50.46 2.39
CA LYS A 472 22.90 -51.91 2.19
C LYS A 472 23.35 -52.31 0.78
N LYS A 473 22.98 -51.55 -0.25
CA LYS A 473 23.47 -51.76 -1.62
C LYS A 473 24.95 -51.43 -1.72
N GLU A 474 25.42 -50.37 -1.08
CA GLU A 474 26.84 -50.01 -1.05
C GLU A 474 27.69 -51.07 -0.33
N LYS A 475 27.19 -51.65 0.78
CA LYS A 475 27.88 -52.75 1.49
C LYS A 475 27.79 -54.12 0.82
N GLY A 476 26.86 -54.32 -0.10
CA GLY A 476 26.72 -55.56 -0.88
C GLY A 476 27.59 -55.63 -2.13
N ILE A 477 28.28 -54.53 -2.48
CA ILE A 477 29.20 -54.44 -3.62
C ILE A 477 30.65 -54.73 -3.18
N GLU A 478 30.91 -54.88 -1.87
CA GLU A 478 32.23 -55.24 -1.30
C GLU A 478 32.40 -56.76 -0.99
N GLN A 479 31.57 -57.62 -1.59
CA GLN A 479 31.82 -59.08 -1.64
C GLN A 479 31.98 -59.51 -3.10
#